data_AF-A0A7W1ZCT4-F1
#
_entry.id   AF-A0A7W1ZCT4-F1
#
_cell.length_a   1.000
_cell.length_b   1.000
_cell.length_c   1.000
_cell.angle_alpha   90.00
_cell.angle_beta   90.00
_cell.angle_gamma   90.00
#
_symmetry.space_group_name_H-M   'P 1'
#
loop_
_entity.id
_entity.type
_entity.pdbx_description
1 polymer ?
#
loop_
_entity_poly.entity_id
_entity_poly.type
_entity_poly.pdbx_seq_one_letter_code
_entity_poly.pdbx_strand_id
1 'polypeptide(L)'
;MKHKKSIQILNNLLDINNERAIIYSLVKDEIIYDDLKETLAACIKKSELCRAQLAEERNRMGTQENNETGPHQEFFKVWLEINECLSKHKRERISSLFTASENIYKTTYANALRKDNSKHLSFRHKSLIWKQNELIKAN
;
A
#
# COMPACT_ATOMS: atom_id res chain seq x y z
N MET A 1 -6.66 -1.25 -25.69
CA MET A 1 -7.12 -0.42 -24.55
C MET A 1 -7.18 -1.15 -23.20
N LYS A 2 -7.72 -2.38 -23.07
CA LYS A 2 -7.84 -3.10 -21.77
C LYS A 2 -6.50 -3.34 -21.04
N HIS A 3 -5.41 -3.54 -21.78
CA HIS A 3 -4.07 -3.74 -21.19
C HIS A 3 -3.54 -2.48 -20.45
N LYS A 4 -3.65 -1.29 -21.04
CA LYS A 4 -3.09 -0.07 -20.42
C LYS A 4 -3.70 0.24 -19.05
N LYS A 5 -5.02 0.08 -18.90
CA LYS A 5 -5.71 0.36 -17.64
C LYS A 5 -5.44 -0.68 -16.56
N SER A 6 -5.32 -1.97 -16.92
CA SER A 6 -4.92 -3.00 -15.95
C SER A 6 -3.50 -2.80 -15.46
N ILE A 7 -2.56 -2.46 -16.35
CA ILE A 7 -1.18 -2.10 -15.97
C ILE A 7 -1.19 -0.92 -14.99
N GLN A 8 -1.94 0.14 -15.29
CA GLN A 8 -2.05 1.30 -14.39
C GLN A 8 -2.58 0.90 -13.00
N ILE A 9 -3.59 0.03 -12.93
CA ILE A 9 -4.13 -0.46 -11.66
C ILE A 9 -3.08 -1.26 -10.89
N LEU A 10 -2.37 -2.18 -11.55
CA LEU A 10 -1.35 -2.99 -10.90
C LEU A 10 -0.16 -2.14 -10.42
N ASN A 11 0.27 -1.16 -11.21
CA ASN A 11 1.33 -0.24 -10.82
C ASN A 11 0.92 0.63 -9.64
N ASN A 12 -0.31 1.17 -9.63
CA ASN A 12 -0.80 1.92 -8.49
C ASN A 12 -0.82 1.08 -7.19
N LEU A 13 -1.16 -0.21 -7.29
CA LEU A 13 -1.09 -1.13 -6.16
C LEU A 13 0.36 -1.45 -5.77
N LEU A 14 1.28 -1.54 -6.73
CA LEU A 14 2.69 -1.75 -6.45
C LEU A 14 3.29 -0.54 -5.71
N ASP A 15 2.97 0.67 -6.17
CA ASP A 15 3.46 1.92 -5.62
C ASP A 15 2.96 2.14 -4.18
N ILE A 16 1.66 1.97 -3.91
CA ILE A 16 1.14 2.10 -2.54
C ILE A 16 1.74 1.05 -1.58
N ASN A 17 2.06 -0.16 -2.06
CA ASN A 17 2.75 -1.16 -1.24
C ASN A 17 4.21 -0.77 -0.96
N ASN A 18 4.89 -0.21 -1.96
CA ASN A 18 6.26 0.25 -1.82
C ASN A 18 6.35 1.45 -0.87
N GLU A 19 5.48 2.45 -1.04
CA GLU A 19 5.36 3.61 -0.16
C GLU A 19 5.09 3.20 1.28
N ARG A 20 4.11 2.30 1.50
CA ARG A 20 3.78 1.80 2.84
C ARG A 20 4.96 1.09 3.49
N ALA A 21 5.68 0.23 2.76
CA ALA A 21 6.85 -0.47 3.30
C ALA A 21 7.97 0.50 3.69
N ILE A 22 8.30 1.46 2.82
CA ILE A 22 9.35 2.46 3.07
C ILE A 22 8.98 3.32 4.28
N ILE A 23 7.79 3.92 4.25
CA ILE A 23 7.35 4.83 5.31
C ILE A 23 7.25 4.12 6.64
N TYR A 24 6.68 2.91 6.69
CA TYR A 24 6.57 2.18 7.95
C TYR A 24 7.94 1.71 8.46
N SER A 25 8.90 1.41 7.58
CA SER A 25 10.27 1.13 8.00
C SER A 25 10.89 2.34 8.69
N LEU A 26 10.83 3.52 8.05
CA LEU A 26 11.34 4.77 8.62
C LEU A 26 10.72 5.07 9.98
N VAL A 27 9.39 4.96 10.09
CA VAL A 27 8.70 5.24 11.36
C VAL A 27 9.03 4.21 12.43
N LYS A 28 9.15 2.92 12.06
CA LYS A 28 9.49 1.85 13.00
C LYS A 28 10.87 2.05 13.62
N ASP A 29 11.83 2.60 12.87
CA ASP A 29 13.18 2.84 13.33
C ASP A 29 13.25 4.02 14.33
N GLU A 30 12.30 4.95 14.26
CA GLU A 30 12.27 6.16 15.11
C GLU A 30 11.30 6.07 16.29
N ILE A 31 10.24 5.26 16.18
CA ILE A 31 9.20 5.20 17.21
C ILE A 31 9.70 4.48 18.47
N ILE A 32 9.31 4.98 19.65
CA ILE A 32 9.72 4.39 20.94
C ILE A 32 8.75 3.31 21.46
N TYR A 33 7.59 3.16 20.82
CA TYR A 33 6.49 2.31 21.28
C TYR A 33 6.58 0.92 20.64
N ASP A 34 6.94 -0.10 21.42
CA ASP A 34 7.24 -1.43 20.89
C ASP A 34 6.02 -2.14 20.29
N ASP A 35 4.83 -1.96 20.85
CA ASP A 35 3.57 -2.44 20.30
C ASP A 35 3.30 -1.89 18.89
N LEU A 36 3.63 -0.62 18.67
CA LEU A 36 3.52 0.00 17.36
C LEU A 36 4.62 -0.51 16.42
N LYS A 37 5.84 -0.77 16.90
CA LYS A 37 6.91 -1.39 16.08
C LYS A 37 6.50 -2.77 15.57
N GLU A 38 5.90 -3.59 16.42
CA GLU A 38 5.40 -4.92 16.03
C GLU A 38 4.32 -4.82 14.96
N THR A 39 3.36 -3.91 15.17
CA THR A 39 2.30 -3.62 14.20
C THR A 39 2.88 -3.17 12.85
N LEU A 40 3.86 -2.26 12.86
CA LEU A 40 4.53 -1.78 11.66
C LEU A 40 5.30 -2.90 10.94
N ALA A 41 6.02 -3.74 11.69
CA ALA A 41 6.74 -4.88 11.12
C ALA A 41 5.81 -5.86 10.40
N ALA A 42 4.65 -6.16 10.99
CA ALA A 42 3.63 -7.01 10.35
C ALA A 42 3.10 -6.36 9.07
N CYS A 43 2.86 -5.05 9.10
CA CYS A 43 2.40 -4.28 7.94
C CYS A 43 3.44 -4.28 6.81
N ILE A 44 4.72 -4.03 7.12
CA ILE A 44 5.83 -4.06 6.16
C ILE A 44 5.90 -5.42 5.46
N LYS A 45 5.90 -6.51 6.23
CA LYS A 45 5.96 -7.88 5.68
C LYS A 45 4.81 -8.17 4.73
N LYS A 46 3.59 -7.75 5.07
CA LYS A 46 2.42 -7.87 4.18
C LYS A 46 2.60 -7.06 2.90
N SER A 47 3.09 -5.81 3.00
CA SER A 47 3.35 -4.95 1.86
C SER A 47 4.41 -5.52 0.91
N GLU A 48 5.51 -6.06 1.44
CA GLU A 48 6.57 -6.69 0.66
C GLU A 48 6.06 -7.92 -0.11
N LEU A 49 5.25 -8.76 0.56
CA LEU A 49 4.63 -9.92 -0.09
C LEU A 49 3.70 -9.48 -1.24
N CYS A 50 2.81 -8.51 -1.00
CA CYS A 50 1.91 -7.99 -2.01
C CYS A 50 2.68 -7.40 -3.20
N ARG A 51 3.73 -6.61 -2.92
CA ARG A 51 4.61 -6.00 -3.92
C ARG A 51 5.29 -7.05 -4.79
N ALA A 52 5.83 -8.11 -4.20
CA ALA A 52 6.49 -9.19 -4.93
C ALA A 52 5.52 -9.90 -5.90
N GLN A 53 4.31 -10.22 -5.44
CA GLN A 53 3.29 -10.87 -6.28
C GLN A 53 2.81 -9.96 -7.42
N LEU A 54 2.63 -8.66 -7.16
CA LEU A 54 2.23 -7.68 -8.17
C LEU A 54 3.34 -7.48 -9.22
N ALA A 55 4.60 -7.43 -8.79
CA ALA A 55 5.75 -7.33 -9.69
C ALA A 55 5.87 -8.57 -10.58
N GLU A 56 5.68 -9.77 -10.04
CA GLU A 56 5.65 -11.01 -10.80
C GLU A 56 4.55 -11.00 -11.87
N GLU A 57 3.34 -10.56 -11.50
CA GLU A 57 2.22 -10.47 -12.44
C GLU A 57 2.46 -9.40 -13.53
N ARG A 58 3.03 -8.25 -13.16
CA ARG A 58 3.42 -7.20 -14.13
C ARG A 58 4.46 -7.73 -15.12
N ASN A 59 5.48 -8.46 -14.65
CA ASN A 59 6.50 -9.06 -15.51
C ASN A 59 5.88 -10.08 -16.48
N ARG A 60 4.89 -10.87 -16.03
CA ARG A 60 4.13 -11.77 -16.92
C ARG A 60 3.37 -11.04 -18.02
N MET A 61 2.96 -9.79 -17.80
CA MET A 61 2.30 -8.97 -18.81
C MET A 61 3.28 -8.42 -19.88
N GLY A 62 4.58 -8.72 -19.78
CA GLY A 62 5.60 -8.29 -20.74
C GLY A 62 5.95 -6.81 -20.63
N THR A 63 5.54 -6.13 -19.55
CA THR A 63 5.80 -4.71 -19.33
C THR A 63 7.03 -4.54 -18.47
N GLN A 64 8.13 -4.05 -19.06
CA GLN A 64 9.36 -3.67 -18.34
C GLN A 64 9.36 -2.22 -17.87
N GLU A 65 8.48 -1.37 -18.40
CA GLU A 65 8.41 0.03 -18.00
C GLU A 65 7.86 0.16 -16.58
N ASN A 66 8.72 0.59 -15.66
CA ASN A 66 8.31 1.23 -14.41
C ASN A 66 7.57 2.52 -14.77
N ASN A 67 6.29 2.41 -15.11
CA ASN A 67 5.38 3.53 -15.04
C ASN A 67 5.09 3.76 -13.56
N GLU A 68 6.06 4.35 -12.85
CA GLU A 68 5.88 4.91 -11.52
C GLU A 68 4.70 5.88 -11.64
N THR A 69 3.60 5.57 -10.95
CA THR A 69 2.41 6.43 -10.94
C THR A 69 2.58 7.67 -10.05
N GLY A 70 3.79 7.85 -9.50
CA GLY A 70 4.14 8.89 -8.56
C GLY A 70 3.61 8.59 -7.16
N PRO A 71 4.14 9.28 -6.12
CA PRO A 71 3.73 9.05 -4.75
C PRO A 71 2.26 9.39 -4.52
N HIS A 72 1.57 8.63 -3.67
CA HIS A 72 0.20 8.93 -3.27
C HIS A 72 0.21 10.16 -2.36
N GLN A 73 -0.21 11.32 -2.89
CA GLN A 73 -0.17 12.60 -2.14
C GLN A 73 -0.86 12.54 -0.77
N GLU A 74 -1.99 11.83 -0.66
CA GLU A 74 -2.70 11.67 0.61
C GLU A 74 -1.89 10.83 1.61
N PHE A 75 -1.24 9.77 1.15
CA PHE A 75 -0.39 8.93 1.99
C PHE A 75 0.86 9.70 2.46
N PHE A 76 1.45 10.49 1.55
CA PHE A 76 2.57 11.37 1.86
C PHE A 76 2.23 12.45 2.89
N LYS A 77 1.03 13.06 2.83
CA LYS A 77 0.57 14.03 3.85
C LYS A 77 0.48 13.39 5.23
N VAL A 78 -0.12 12.20 5.33
CA VAL A 78 -0.23 11.49 6.61
C VAL A 78 1.16 11.13 7.15
N TRP A 79 2.11 10.74 6.28
CA TRP A 79 3.50 10.52 6.67
C TRP A 79 4.17 11.76 7.26
N LEU A 80 4.04 12.93 6.61
CA LEU A 80 4.60 14.18 7.12
C LEU A 80 4.10 14.48 8.53
N GLU A 81 2.80 14.29 8.77
CA GLU A 81 2.20 14.49 10.10
C GLU A 81 2.70 13.46 11.12
N ILE A 82 2.93 12.20 10.72
CA ILE A 82 3.52 11.19 11.60
C ILE A 82 4.92 11.64 12.00
N ASN A 83 5.73 12.06 11.03
CA ASN A 83 7.11 12.51 11.23
C ASN A 83 7.19 13.69 12.23
N GLU A 84 6.30 14.67 12.09
CA GLU A 84 6.22 15.78 13.06
C GLU A 84 5.86 15.32 14.48
N CYS A 85 5.03 14.27 14.61
CA CYS A 85 4.60 13.74 15.89
C CYS A 85 5.65 12.87 16.59
N LEU A 86 6.58 12.26 15.83
CA LEU A 86 7.64 11.41 16.38
C LEU A 86 8.53 12.19 17.35
N SER A 87 8.95 13.40 16.98
CA SER A 87 9.76 14.30 17.83
C SER A 87 9.09 14.71 19.15
N LYS A 88 7.75 14.65 19.21
CA LYS A 88 6.95 15.04 20.38
C LYS A 88 6.36 13.84 21.12
N HIS A 89 6.71 12.62 20.72
CA HIS A 89 6.23 11.36 21.29
C HIS A 89 4.71 11.29 21.51
N LYS A 90 3.91 11.89 20.62
CA LYS A 90 2.45 11.94 20.77
C LYS A 90 1.79 10.61 20.36
N ARG A 91 1.84 9.59 21.22
CA ARG A 91 1.37 8.21 20.92
C ARG A 91 -0.03 8.16 20.31
N GLU A 92 -1.00 8.81 20.93
CA GLU A 92 -2.40 8.78 20.46
C GLU A 92 -2.55 9.40 19.07
N ARG A 93 -1.84 10.51 18.82
CA ARG A 93 -1.83 11.14 17.50
C ARG A 93 -1.19 10.24 16.45
N ILE A 94 -0.05 9.62 16.77
CA ILE A 94 0.62 8.66 15.91
C ILE A 94 -0.31 7.48 15.58
N SER A 95 -1.03 6.94 16.58
CA SER A 95 -1.98 5.83 16.40
C SER A 95 -3.16 6.21 15.51
N SER A 96 -3.70 7.42 15.68
CA SER A 96 -4.76 7.99 14.83
C SER A 96 -4.29 8.16 13.38
N LEU A 97 -3.07 8.66 13.19
CA LEU A 97 -2.46 8.83 11.87
C LEU A 97 -2.18 7.48 11.19
N PHE A 98 -1.75 6.46 11.95
CA PHE A 98 -1.60 5.11 11.39
C PHE A 98 -2.94 4.56 10.92
N THR A 99 -3.98 4.69 11.72
CA THR A 99 -5.34 4.30 11.30
C THR A 99 -5.77 5.01 10.02
N ALA A 100 -5.49 6.31 9.90
CA ALA A 100 -5.77 7.06 8.69
C ALA A 100 -4.96 6.54 7.48
N SER A 101 -3.67 6.27 7.65
CA SER A 101 -2.82 5.71 6.58
C SER A 101 -3.28 4.32 6.12
N GLU A 102 -3.70 3.45 7.06
CA GLU A 102 -4.24 2.13 6.75
C GLU A 102 -5.56 2.22 6.00
N ASN A 103 -6.40 3.22 6.31
CA ASN A 103 -7.64 3.46 5.58
C ASN A 103 -7.39 3.90 4.14
N ILE A 104 -6.38 4.75 3.89
CA ILE A 104 -5.97 5.12 2.53
C ILE A 104 -5.53 3.86 1.76
N TYR A 105 -4.64 3.06 2.36
CA TYR A 105 -4.14 1.82 1.76
C TYR A 105 -5.27 0.82 1.44
N LYS A 106 -6.19 0.57 2.38
CA LYS A 106 -7.37 -0.28 2.19
C LYS A 106 -8.30 0.28 1.09
N THR A 107 -8.48 1.59 1.04
CA THR A 107 -9.31 2.26 0.04
C THR A 107 -8.72 2.12 -1.37
N THR A 108 -7.39 2.18 -1.51
CA THR A 108 -6.71 1.95 -2.80
C THR A 108 -7.01 0.56 -3.37
N TYR A 109 -6.96 -0.48 -2.53
CA TYR A 109 -7.35 -1.85 -2.92
C TYR A 109 -8.84 -1.97 -3.25
N ALA A 110 -9.71 -1.40 -2.41
CA ALA A 110 -11.15 -1.40 -2.67
C ALA A 110 -11.47 -0.71 -4.01
N ASN A 111 -10.80 0.40 -4.31
CA ASN A 111 -10.95 1.15 -5.55
C ASN A 111 -10.49 0.34 -6.77
N ALA A 112 -9.41 -0.44 -6.67
CA ALA A 112 -8.97 -1.34 -7.74
C ALA A 112 -10.03 -2.40 -8.09
N LEU A 113 -10.83 -2.83 -7.10
CA LEU A 113 -11.90 -3.82 -7.25
C LEU A 113 -13.27 -3.24 -7.60
N ARG A 114 -13.46 -1.91 -7.57
CA ARG A 114 -14.72 -1.25 -7.97
C ARG A 114 -15.08 -1.59 -9.42
N LYS A 115 -16.39 -1.59 -9.73
CA LYS A 115 -16.94 -1.96 -11.05
C LYS A 115 -16.19 -1.32 -12.23
N ASP A 116 -15.91 -0.02 -12.14
CA ASP A 116 -15.24 0.73 -13.20
C ASP A 116 -13.78 0.36 -13.44
N ASN A 117 -13.05 -0.08 -12.42
CA ASN A 117 -11.68 -0.57 -12.58
C ASN A 117 -11.68 -2.07 -12.91
N SER A 118 -12.55 -2.84 -12.26
CA SER A 118 -12.65 -4.29 -12.40
C SER A 118 -12.98 -4.74 -13.84
N LYS A 119 -13.69 -3.93 -14.64
CA LYS A 119 -13.97 -4.25 -16.06
C LYS A 119 -12.71 -4.32 -16.93
N HIS A 120 -11.60 -3.74 -16.46
CA HIS A 120 -10.30 -3.78 -17.12
C HIS A 120 -9.38 -4.90 -16.63
N LEU A 121 -9.77 -5.61 -15.57
CA LEU A 121 -8.97 -6.66 -14.94
C LEU A 121 -9.39 -8.05 -15.45
N SER A 122 -8.40 -8.91 -15.68
CA SER A 122 -8.62 -10.34 -15.93
C SER A 122 -9.16 -11.02 -14.66
N PHE A 123 -9.73 -12.22 -14.80
CA PHE A 123 -10.13 -13.03 -13.63
C PHE A 123 -8.96 -13.26 -12.67
N ARG A 124 -7.78 -13.54 -13.23
CA ARG A 124 -6.53 -13.72 -12.49
C ARG A 124 -6.13 -12.47 -11.70
N HIS A 125 -6.15 -11.28 -12.33
CA HIS A 125 -5.84 -10.03 -11.63
C HIS A 125 -6.84 -9.76 -10.50
N LYS A 126 -8.14 -9.98 -10.74
CA LYS A 126 -9.17 -9.81 -9.70
C LYS A 126 -8.93 -10.75 -8.53
N SER A 127 -8.62 -12.02 -8.81
CA SER A 127 -8.33 -13.02 -7.78
C SER A 127 -7.10 -12.63 -6.95
N LEU A 128 -6.02 -12.18 -7.59
CA LEU A 128 -4.82 -11.70 -6.91
C LEU A 128 -5.13 -10.50 -6.00
N ILE A 129 -5.74 -9.45 -6.56
CA ILE A 129 -6.04 -8.21 -5.83
C ILE A 129 -7.02 -8.49 -4.68
N TRP A 130 -8.00 -9.38 -4.87
CA TRP A 130 -8.93 -9.79 -3.82
C TRP A 130 -8.20 -10.52 -2.67
N LYS A 131 -7.34 -11.50 -2.98
CA LYS A 131 -6.55 -12.21 -1.96
C LYS A 131 -5.69 -11.25 -1.13
N GLN A 132 -5.06 -10.29 -1.80
CA GLN A 132 -4.28 -9.26 -1.11
C GLN A 132 -5.16 -8.35 -0.26
N ASN A 133 -6.31 -7.89 -0.78
CA ASN A 133 -7.25 -7.07 -0.03
C ASN A 133 -7.75 -7.76 1.25
N GLU A 134 -7.98 -9.06 1.22
CA GLU A 134 -8.36 -9.84 2.42
C GLU A 134 -7.18 -9.98 3.40
N LEU A 135 -5.95 -10.21 2.92
CA LEU A 135 -4.74 -10.22 3.75
C LEU A 135 -4.54 -8.89 4.52
N ILE A 136 -4.86 -7.79 3.86
CA ILE A 136 -4.72 -6.42 4.39
C ILE A 136 -5.81 -6.12 5.43
N LYS A 137 -7.03 -6.66 5.26
CA LYS A 137 -8.12 -6.49 6.22
C LYS A 137 -7.93 -7.31 7.49
N ALA A 138 -7.23 -8.43 7.41
CA ALA A 138 -6.89 -9.27 8.57
C ALA A 138 -5.78 -8.67 9.46
N ASN A 139 -5.78 -7.34 9.61
CA ASN A 139 -4.91 -6.56 10.50
C ASN A 139 -5.73 -6.13 11.71
#